data_AF-A0A1J5SNM7-F1
#
_entry.id   AF-A0A1J5SNM7-F1
#
_cell.length_a   1.000
_cell.length_b   1.000
_cell.length_c   1.000
_cell.angle_alpha   90.00
_cell.angle_beta   90.00
_cell.angle_gamma   90.00
#
_symmetry.space_group_name_H-M   'P 1'
#
loop_
_entity.id
_entity.type
_entity.pdbx_description
1 polymer ?
#
loop_
_entity_poly.entity_id
_entity_poly.type
_entity_poly.pdbx_seq_one_letter_code
_entity_poly.pdbx_strand_id
1 'polypeptide(L)'
;MVLAFLVLAAIIGMLGAWLLPVITDFHRAAHVHLAFALGVMPLIMGAMTHFVPVLTRTRAAPRVVESFALLAWIGGAMIVAFFIISLPEVFRSTASLLALFACVGLAAWQAMRAKEALGGAHPGLRWYLAALVCLGMSLLAVFAMSIWPQQILALKRLHLHLNLFGFVGISAIGTMQVLLPTAAGHSDLQAATRLRADLPAALGGAVLIALGAAWLPLLSWLGLLAWMIPLSHLMHAWFTRYRTGIFRLHGATPLLAAALAGFSITLVAGGMHGAGWLDSTGVAHLFVFAFLFPLISGAAGQLLPLWLLPGHQTDWHEHARQRLTFAAGARAALFLTAGLLAAAGFNWASWLALAALLSFALTAFSLLLDTRHP
;
A
#
# COMPACT_ATOMS: atom_id res chain seq x y z
N MET A 1 -10.70 -10.71 12.99
CA MET A 1 -9.42 -11.41 13.32
C MET A 1 -8.42 -11.42 12.16
N VAL A 2 -8.76 -11.89 10.95
CA VAL A 2 -7.81 -11.92 9.80
C VAL A 2 -7.18 -10.56 9.51
N LEU A 3 -7.99 -9.49 9.41
CA LEU A 3 -7.47 -8.14 9.14
C LEU A 3 -6.51 -7.62 10.21
N ALA A 4 -6.83 -7.84 11.49
CA ALA A 4 -5.94 -7.47 12.59
C ALA A 4 -4.60 -8.22 12.50
N PHE A 5 -4.63 -9.52 12.20
CA PHE A 5 -3.42 -10.30 11.94
C PHE A 5 -2.61 -9.72 10.77
N LEU A 6 -3.25 -9.37 9.66
CA LEU A 6 -2.57 -8.80 8.50
C LEU A 6 -1.96 -7.42 8.77
N VAL A 7 -2.60 -6.58 9.60
CA VAL A 7 -2.00 -5.32 10.07
C VAL A 7 -0.73 -5.59 10.86
N LEU A 8 -0.77 -6.54 11.79
CA LEU A 8 0.40 -6.91 12.58
C LEU A 8 1.51 -7.49 11.70
N ALA A 9 1.17 -8.39 10.78
CA ALA A 9 2.12 -8.96 9.84
C ALA A 9 2.78 -7.86 8.99
N ALA A 10 2.03 -6.84 8.57
CA ALA A 10 2.60 -5.69 7.87
C ALA A 10 3.53 -4.85 8.75
N ILE A 11 3.13 -4.54 9.99
CA ILE A 11 3.98 -3.81 10.94
C ILE A 11 5.27 -4.56 11.23
N ILE A 12 5.17 -5.86 11.56
CA ILE A 12 6.33 -6.73 11.81
C ILE A 12 7.19 -6.86 10.56
N GLY A 13 6.58 -7.03 9.39
CA GLY A 13 7.28 -7.14 8.12
C GLY A 13 8.07 -5.87 7.79
N MET A 14 7.50 -4.68 8.05
CA MET A 14 8.19 -3.40 7.86
C MET A 14 9.32 -3.19 8.88
N LEU A 15 9.10 -3.51 10.16
CA LEU A 15 10.16 -3.47 11.18
C LEU A 15 11.30 -4.44 10.84
N GLY A 16 10.96 -5.66 10.44
CA GLY A 16 11.93 -6.68 10.03
C GLY A 16 12.69 -6.31 8.76
N ALA A 17 12.03 -5.67 7.78
CA ALA A 17 12.68 -5.21 6.56
C ALA A 17 13.76 -4.15 6.83
N TRP A 18 13.64 -3.41 7.93
CA TRP A 18 14.66 -2.49 8.41
C TRP A 18 15.70 -3.19 9.30
N LEU A 19 15.26 -3.99 10.28
CA LEU A 19 16.15 -4.58 11.30
C LEU A 19 17.04 -5.70 10.75
N LEU A 20 16.50 -6.61 9.94
CA LEU A 20 17.23 -7.76 9.42
C LEU A 20 18.50 -7.37 8.64
N PRO A 21 18.50 -6.41 7.70
CA PRO A 21 19.74 -6.03 7.02
C PRO A 21 20.81 -5.42 7.93
N VAL A 22 20.48 -5.03 9.17
CA VAL A 22 21.45 -4.54 10.16
C VAL A 22 22.14 -5.71 10.88
N ILE A 23 21.46 -6.87 10.99
CA ILE A 23 21.91 -8.00 11.82
C ILE A 23 22.18 -9.28 11.02
N THR A 24 21.83 -9.33 9.72
CA THR A 24 22.03 -10.48 8.84
C THR A 24 22.51 -10.06 7.45
N ASP A 25 23.18 -10.99 6.76
CA ASP A 25 23.61 -10.86 5.37
C ASP A 25 22.60 -11.48 4.38
N PHE A 26 21.31 -11.54 4.75
CA PHE A 26 20.31 -12.11 3.87
C PHE A 26 20.20 -11.34 2.55
N HIS A 27 19.80 -12.05 1.49
CA HIS A 27 19.65 -11.47 0.17
C HIS A 27 18.72 -10.24 0.23
N ARG A 28 19.13 -9.12 -0.38
CA ARG A 28 18.37 -7.84 -0.32
C ARG A 28 16.89 -7.98 -0.67
N ALA A 29 16.57 -8.88 -1.60
CA ALA A 29 15.19 -9.15 -1.97
C ALA A 29 14.35 -9.74 -0.84
N ALA A 30 14.94 -10.49 0.11
CA ALA A 30 14.24 -11.01 1.28
C ALA A 30 13.61 -9.88 2.09
N HIS A 31 14.37 -8.83 2.40
CA HIS A 31 13.90 -7.69 3.21
C HIS A 31 12.80 -6.91 2.49
N VAL A 32 12.94 -6.70 1.19
CA VAL A 32 11.91 -6.03 0.38
C VAL A 32 10.63 -6.88 0.32
N HIS A 33 10.74 -8.19 0.08
CA HIS A 33 9.56 -9.06 0.03
C HIS A 33 8.94 -9.25 1.41
N LEU A 34 9.70 -9.12 2.50
CA LEU A 34 9.17 -9.15 3.85
C LEU A 34 8.20 -8.00 4.11
N ALA A 35 8.57 -6.76 3.73
CA ALA A 35 7.67 -5.63 3.81
C ALA A 35 6.51 -5.76 2.80
N PHE A 36 6.81 -6.00 1.53
CA PHE A 36 5.82 -5.89 0.46
C PHE A 36 4.98 -7.15 0.25
N ALA A 37 5.61 -8.30 0.01
CA ALA A 37 4.90 -9.53 -0.34
C ALA A 37 4.27 -10.21 0.88
N LEU A 38 4.96 -10.25 2.02
CA LEU A 38 4.43 -10.84 3.25
C LEU A 38 3.57 -9.86 4.06
N GLY A 39 3.91 -8.57 4.05
CA GLY A 39 3.20 -7.55 4.82
C GLY A 39 2.09 -6.85 4.04
N VAL A 40 2.48 -5.97 3.13
CA VAL A 40 1.59 -4.97 2.50
C VAL A 40 0.60 -5.59 1.53
N MET A 41 1.04 -6.50 0.66
CA MET A 41 0.18 -7.13 -0.34
C MET A 41 -1.03 -7.84 0.28
N PRO A 42 -0.86 -8.77 1.23
CA PRO A 42 -2.01 -9.43 1.83
C PRO A 42 -2.83 -8.46 2.69
N LEU A 43 -2.23 -7.46 3.33
CA LEU A 43 -2.99 -6.41 4.03
C LEU A 43 -3.89 -5.63 3.08
N ILE A 44 -3.41 -5.20 1.91
CA ILE A 44 -4.21 -4.51 0.89
C ILE A 44 -5.34 -5.41 0.41
N MET A 45 -5.04 -6.68 0.09
CA MET A 45 -6.06 -7.63 -0.35
C MET A 45 -7.11 -7.88 0.73
N GLY A 46 -6.71 -7.97 2.00
CA GLY A 46 -7.62 -8.04 3.13
C GLY A 46 -8.47 -6.78 3.23
N ALA A 47 -7.87 -5.59 3.18
CA ALA A 47 -8.60 -4.33 3.22
C ALA A 47 -9.64 -4.23 2.09
N MET A 48 -9.35 -4.76 0.90
CA MET A 48 -10.34 -4.85 -0.18
C MET A 48 -11.56 -5.70 0.21
N THR A 49 -11.41 -6.81 0.95
CA THR A 49 -12.58 -7.61 1.40
C THR A 49 -13.47 -6.84 2.37
N HIS A 50 -12.90 -5.91 3.14
CA HIS A 50 -13.63 -4.99 4.01
C HIS A 50 -14.34 -3.87 3.23
N PHE A 51 -13.64 -3.23 2.30
CA PHE A 51 -14.17 -2.07 1.59
C PHE A 51 -15.15 -2.41 0.47
N VAL A 52 -14.99 -3.54 -0.22
CA VAL A 52 -15.84 -3.89 -1.36
C VAL A 52 -17.32 -3.94 -0.99
N PRO A 53 -17.76 -4.60 0.11
CA PRO A 53 -19.16 -4.58 0.55
C PRO A 53 -19.71 -3.17 0.76
N VAL A 54 -18.89 -2.26 1.30
CA VAL A 54 -19.26 -0.85 1.51
C VAL A 54 -19.44 -0.14 0.16
N LEU A 55 -18.51 -0.36 -0.78
CA LEU A 55 -18.55 0.23 -2.12
C LEU A 55 -19.69 -0.30 -3.00
N THR A 56 -20.15 -1.53 -2.76
CA THR A 56 -21.25 -2.15 -3.51
C THR A 56 -22.58 -2.08 -2.77
N ARG A 57 -22.61 -1.63 -1.51
CA ARG A 57 -23.79 -1.65 -0.62
C ARG A 57 -24.38 -3.07 -0.50
N THR A 58 -23.50 -4.05 -0.34
CA THR A 58 -23.86 -5.46 -0.22
C THR A 58 -23.44 -6.05 1.12
N ARG A 59 -23.79 -7.32 1.36
CA ARG A 59 -23.39 -8.07 2.55
C ARG A 59 -21.87 -8.21 2.64
N ALA A 60 -21.39 -8.45 3.86
CA ALA A 60 -19.99 -8.71 4.16
C ALA A 60 -19.40 -9.86 3.33
N ALA A 61 -18.09 -9.83 3.13
CA ALA A 61 -17.38 -10.88 2.40
C ALA A 61 -17.54 -12.25 3.12
N PRO A 62 -17.83 -13.34 2.39
CA PRO A 62 -17.82 -14.67 2.98
C PRO A 62 -16.38 -15.07 3.35
N ARG A 63 -16.23 -15.97 4.33
CA ARG A 63 -14.91 -16.43 4.83
C ARG A 63 -13.98 -16.97 3.73
N VAL A 64 -14.54 -17.58 2.69
CA VAL A 64 -13.77 -18.08 1.52
C VAL A 64 -13.10 -16.94 0.75
N VAL A 65 -13.69 -15.75 0.73
CA VAL A 65 -13.08 -14.58 0.08
C VAL A 65 -12.02 -13.96 0.99
N GLU A 66 -12.25 -13.95 2.31
CA GLU A 66 -11.25 -13.50 3.28
C GLU A 66 -9.98 -14.36 3.26
N SER A 67 -10.10 -15.65 2.94
CA SER A 67 -8.94 -16.55 2.86
C SER A 67 -8.01 -16.25 1.68
N PHE A 68 -8.44 -15.51 0.65
CA PHE A 68 -7.53 -15.09 -0.42
C PHE A 68 -6.39 -14.20 0.10
N ALA A 69 -6.66 -13.32 1.07
CA ALA A 69 -5.61 -12.51 1.69
C ALA A 69 -4.62 -13.38 2.48
N LEU A 70 -5.08 -14.45 3.13
CA LEU A 70 -4.22 -15.42 3.82
C LEU A 70 -3.41 -16.26 2.82
N LEU A 71 -4.00 -16.65 1.69
CA LEU A 71 -3.29 -17.36 0.64
C LEU A 71 -2.18 -16.51 0.03
N ALA A 72 -2.44 -15.21 -0.19
CA ALA A 72 -1.43 -14.24 -0.57
C ALA A 72 -0.32 -14.11 0.48
N TRP A 73 -0.67 -14.11 1.78
CA TRP A 73 0.29 -14.10 2.88
C TRP A 73 1.18 -15.35 2.89
N ILE A 74 0.62 -16.54 2.66
CA ILE A 74 1.38 -17.79 2.53
C ILE A 74 2.36 -17.72 1.35
N GLY A 75 1.91 -17.20 0.20
CA GLY A 75 2.79 -16.93 -0.95
C GLY A 75 3.92 -15.97 -0.59
N GLY A 76 3.60 -14.89 0.13
CA GLY A 76 4.57 -13.94 0.68
C GLY A 76 5.61 -14.59 1.60
N ALA A 77 5.18 -15.49 2.49
CA ALA A 77 6.06 -16.17 3.43
C ALA A 77 7.02 -17.11 2.69
N MET A 78 6.50 -17.81 1.68
CA MET A 78 7.25 -18.73 0.87
C MET A 78 8.31 -18.02 0.01
N ILE A 79 8.00 -16.86 -0.59
CA ILE A 79 9.00 -16.10 -1.36
C ILE A 79 10.07 -15.49 -0.46
N VAL A 80 9.72 -15.08 0.77
CA VAL A 80 10.70 -14.63 1.77
C VAL A 80 11.62 -15.78 2.16
N ALA A 81 11.07 -16.97 2.47
CA ALA A 81 11.85 -18.17 2.78
C ALA A 81 12.78 -18.56 1.61
N PHE A 82 12.30 -18.48 0.37
CA PHE A 82 13.11 -18.71 -0.83
C PHE A 82 14.39 -17.86 -0.83
N PHE A 83 14.30 -16.57 -0.49
CA PHE A 83 15.47 -15.69 -0.43
C PHE A 83 16.35 -15.86 0.81
N ILE A 84 15.80 -16.28 1.95
CA ILE A 84 16.55 -16.41 3.21
C ILE A 84 17.34 -17.72 3.25
N ILE A 85 16.72 -18.83 2.89
CA ILE A 85 17.31 -20.18 3.01
C ILE A 85 17.57 -20.85 1.65
N SER A 86 17.55 -20.07 0.55
CA SER A 86 17.90 -20.52 -0.80
C SER A 86 17.10 -21.76 -1.27
N LEU A 87 15.77 -21.71 -1.14
CA LEU A 87 14.91 -22.80 -1.60
C LEU A 87 14.99 -23.02 -3.12
N PRO A 88 14.64 -24.23 -3.62
CA PRO A 88 14.58 -24.49 -5.06
C PRO A 88 13.61 -23.57 -5.81
N GLU A 89 13.87 -23.34 -7.09
CA GLU A 89 13.12 -22.40 -7.95
C GLU A 89 11.60 -22.68 -8.01
N VAL A 90 11.20 -23.93 -7.80
CA VAL A 90 9.78 -24.33 -7.70
C VAL A 90 9.04 -23.50 -6.64
N PHE A 91 9.68 -23.17 -5.51
CA PHE A 91 9.07 -22.37 -4.44
C PHE A 91 8.77 -20.93 -4.87
N ARG A 92 9.62 -20.34 -5.72
CA ARG A 92 9.34 -19.01 -6.31
C ARG A 92 8.09 -19.07 -7.18
N SER A 93 8.00 -20.07 -8.06
CA SER A 93 6.86 -20.25 -8.97
C SER A 93 5.57 -20.61 -8.24
N THR A 94 5.64 -21.45 -7.20
CA THR A 94 4.47 -21.75 -6.37
C THR A 94 4.04 -20.51 -5.59
N ALA A 95 4.96 -19.65 -5.15
CA ALA A 95 4.63 -18.44 -4.39
C ALA A 95 3.88 -17.45 -5.26
N SER A 96 4.36 -17.24 -6.49
CA SER A 96 3.64 -16.43 -7.48
C SER A 96 2.30 -17.04 -7.86
N LEU A 97 2.19 -18.38 -7.94
CA LEU A 97 0.92 -19.05 -8.27
C LEU A 97 -0.14 -18.85 -7.18
N LEU A 98 0.24 -19.02 -5.92
CA LEU A 98 -0.67 -18.83 -4.78
C LEU A 98 -1.17 -17.39 -4.72
N ALA A 99 -0.26 -16.41 -4.88
CA ALA A 99 -0.62 -15.00 -4.93
C ALA A 99 -1.49 -14.67 -6.15
N LEU A 100 -1.23 -15.29 -7.31
CA LEU A 100 -2.01 -15.06 -8.54
C LEU A 100 -3.41 -15.64 -8.40
N PHE A 101 -3.54 -16.84 -7.84
CA PHE A 101 -4.84 -17.45 -7.56
C PHE A 101 -5.65 -16.59 -6.59
N ALA A 102 -5.03 -16.12 -5.51
CA ALA A 102 -5.66 -15.19 -4.58
C ALA A 102 -6.11 -13.88 -5.26
N CYS A 103 -5.25 -13.32 -6.12
CA CYS A 103 -5.52 -12.09 -6.87
C CYS A 103 -6.71 -12.26 -7.83
N VAL A 104 -6.71 -13.33 -8.64
CA VAL A 104 -7.79 -13.63 -9.60
C VAL A 104 -9.09 -13.94 -8.86
N GLY A 105 -9.05 -14.74 -7.80
CA GLY A 105 -10.23 -15.07 -6.99
C GLY A 105 -10.86 -13.82 -6.37
N LEU A 106 -10.03 -12.92 -5.82
CA LEU A 106 -10.50 -11.66 -5.27
C LEU A 106 -11.06 -10.72 -6.36
N ALA A 107 -10.40 -10.62 -7.53
CA ALA A 107 -10.88 -9.81 -8.64
C ALA A 107 -12.22 -10.33 -9.22
N ALA A 108 -12.34 -11.65 -9.39
CA ALA A 108 -13.56 -12.29 -9.85
C ALA A 108 -14.72 -12.03 -8.89
N TRP A 109 -14.49 -12.20 -7.58
CA TRP A 109 -15.50 -11.88 -6.57
C TRP A 109 -15.91 -10.40 -6.59
N GLN A 110 -14.96 -9.47 -6.72
CA GLN A 110 -15.27 -8.04 -6.84
C GLN A 110 -16.12 -7.73 -8.08
N ALA A 111 -15.79 -8.34 -9.22
CA ALA A 111 -16.56 -8.17 -10.46
C ALA A 111 -17.98 -8.75 -10.34
N MET A 112 -18.15 -9.88 -9.65
CA MET A 112 -19.47 -10.43 -9.36
C MET A 112 -20.27 -9.50 -8.45
N ARG A 113 -19.66 -8.97 -7.38
CA ARG A 113 -20.31 -8.03 -6.46
C ARG A 113 -20.71 -6.72 -7.12
N ALA A 114 -19.93 -6.26 -8.10
CA ALA A 114 -20.28 -5.07 -8.87
C ALA A 114 -21.66 -5.19 -9.54
N LYS A 115 -22.00 -6.40 -10.02
CA LYS A 115 -23.28 -6.69 -10.71
C LYS A 115 -24.47 -6.75 -9.75
N GLU A 116 -24.23 -7.08 -8.48
CA GLU A 116 -25.25 -7.15 -7.44
C GLU A 116 -25.49 -5.80 -6.74
N ALA A 117 -24.70 -4.78 -7.06
CA ALA A 117 -24.76 -3.49 -6.38
C ALA A 117 -26.05 -2.72 -6.72
N LEU A 118 -26.86 -2.44 -5.71
CA LEU A 118 -28.04 -1.59 -5.84
C LEU A 118 -27.62 -0.18 -6.23
N GLY A 119 -28.19 0.37 -7.32
CA GLY A 119 -27.83 1.70 -7.82
C GLY A 119 -26.41 1.80 -8.42
N GLY A 120 -25.81 0.67 -8.80
CA GLY A 120 -24.46 0.57 -9.35
C GLY A 120 -23.36 0.63 -8.29
N ALA A 121 -22.22 0.00 -8.60
CA ALA A 121 -21.06 0.00 -7.71
C ALA A 121 -20.39 1.37 -7.63
N HIS A 122 -19.90 1.74 -6.44
CA HIS A 122 -19.11 2.95 -6.26
C HIS A 122 -17.83 2.89 -7.13
N PRO A 123 -17.41 4.01 -7.77
CA PRO A 123 -16.25 4.04 -8.67
C PRO A 123 -14.93 3.53 -8.08
N GLY A 124 -14.78 3.62 -6.75
CA GLY A 124 -13.63 3.07 -6.03
C GLY A 124 -13.41 1.57 -6.27
N LEU A 125 -14.47 0.81 -6.58
CA LEU A 125 -14.34 -0.62 -6.93
C LEU A 125 -13.48 -0.83 -8.19
N ARG A 126 -13.57 0.08 -9.17
CA ARG A 126 -12.76 0.00 -10.39
C ARG A 126 -11.28 0.26 -10.13
N TRP A 127 -10.94 1.04 -9.10
CA TRP A 127 -9.56 1.24 -8.69
C TRP A 127 -8.97 -0.03 -8.08
N TYR A 128 -9.73 -0.76 -7.26
CA TYR A 128 -9.29 -2.05 -6.74
C TYR A 128 -9.12 -3.09 -7.83
N LEU A 129 -10.05 -3.18 -8.78
CA LEU A 129 -9.90 -4.06 -9.94
C LEU A 129 -8.67 -3.71 -10.77
N ALA A 130 -8.42 -2.42 -11.05
CA ALA A 130 -7.24 -1.98 -11.78
C ALA A 130 -5.94 -2.32 -11.04
N ALA A 131 -5.90 -2.16 -9.72
CA ALA A 131 -4.78 -2.55 -8.88
C ALA A 131 -4.53 -4.07 -8.93
N LEU A 132 -5.59 -4.89 -8.86
CA LEU A 132 -5.49 -6.36 -8.98
C LEU A 132 -5.05 -6.80 -10.38
N VAL A 133 -5.47 -6.11 -11.44
CA VAL A 133 -4.96 -6.38 -12.79
C VAL A 133 -3.45 -6.10 -12.86
N CYS A 134 -2.97 -4.99 -12.27
CA CYS A 134 -1.55 -4.71 -12.18
C CYS A 134 -0.78 -5.78 -11.38
N LEU A 135 -1.33 -6.23 -10.25
CA LEU A 135 -0.76 -7.33 -9.46
C LEU A 135 -0.71 -8.62 -10.28
N GLY A 136 -1.79 -9.00 -10.95
CA GLY A 136 -1.86 -10.18 -11.80
C GLY A 136 -0.81 -10.17 -12.90
N MET A 137 -0.69 -9.07 -13.64
CA MET A 137 0.36 -8.90 -14.67
C MET A 137 1.77 -8.97 -14.07
N SER A 138 1.97 -8.39 -12.88
CA SER A 138 3.24 -8.44 -12.17
C SER A 138 3.64 -9.86 -11.74
N LEU A 139 2.68 -10.67 -11.29
CA LEU A 139 2.91 -12.07 -10.93
C LEU A 139 3.14 -12.94 -12.17
N LEU A 140 2.44 -12.67 -13.27
CA LEU A 140 2.70 -13.28 -14.57
C LEU A 140 4.13 -12.97 -15.08
N ALA A 141 4.65 -11.78 -14.81
CA ALA A 141 6.04 -11.44 -15.13
C ALA A 141 7.05 -12.35 -14.40
N VAL A 142 6.76 -12.80 -13.17
CA VAL A 142 7.62 -13.76 -12.44
C VAL A 142 7.68 -15.11 -13.15
N PHE A 143 6.55 -15.60 -13.67
CA PHE A 143 6.55 -16.82 -14.48
C PHE A 143 7.32 -16.63 -15.79
N ALA A 144 7.11 -15.49 -16.45
CA ALA A 144 7.79 -15.14 -17.69
C ALA A 144 9.32 -15.10 -17.53
N MET A 145 9.84 -14.71 -16.35
CA MET A 145 11.29 -14.74 -16.07
C MET A 145 11.89 -16.15 -16.19
N SER A 146 11.10 -17.19 -15.94
CA SER A 146 11.56 -18.59 -16.02
C SER A 146 11.61 -19.12 -17.47
N ILE A 147 10.86 -18.48 -18.38
CA ILE A 147 10.71 -18.90 -19.78
C ILE A 147 11.57 -18.04 -20.71
N TRP A 148 11.80 -16.76 -20.35
CA TRP A 148 12.62 -15.82 -21.12
C TRP A 148 13.80 -15.29 -20.29
N PRO A 149 14.89 -16.08 -20.14
CA PRO A 149 16.08 -15.67 -19.41
C PRO A 149 16.67 -14.33 -19.90
N GLN A 150 16.61 -14.08 -21.21
CA GLN A 150 17.11 -12.86 -21.83
C GLN A 150 16.37 -11.61 -21.38
N GLN A 151 15.13 -11.75 -20.89
CA GLN A 151 14.27 -10.65 -20.46
C GLN A 151 14.15 -10.53 -18.93
N ILE A 152 14.92 -11.30 -18.14
CA ILE A 152 14.79 -11.33 -16.67
C ILE A 152 14.87 -9.93 -16.07
N LEU A 153 15.84 -9.10 -16.48
CA LEU A 153 16.00 -7.76 -15.91
C LEU A 153 14.82 -6.85 -16.25
N ALA A 154 14.37 -6.86 -17.50
CA ALA A 154 13.22 -6.08 -17.94
C ALA A 154 11.94 -6.51 -17.21
N LEU A 155 11.68 -7.81 -17.12
CA LEU A 155 10.55 -8.38 -16.39
C LEU A 155 10.62 -8.08 -14.89
N LYS A 156 11.82 -8.07 -14.29
CA LYS A 156 12.00 -7.69 -12.87
C LYS A 156 11.62 -6.22 -12.64
N ARG A 157 12.01 -5.33 -13.56
CA ARG A 157 11.62 -3.92 -13.51
C ARG A 157 10.12 -3.75 -13.72
N LEU A 158 9.52 -4.46 -14.68
CA LEU A 158 8.07 -4.48 -14.88
C LEU A 158 7.34 -4.92 -13.61
N HIS A 159 7.74 -6.07 -13.04
CA HIS A 159 7.20 -6.63 -11.81
C HIS A 159 7.25 -5.61 -10.65
N LEU A 160 8.42 -4.98 -10.47
CA LEU A 160 8.63 -3.99 -9.41
C LEU A 160 7.68 -2.79 -9.58
N HIS A 161 7.66 -2.17 -10.75
CA HIS A 161 6.91 -0.93 -10.97
C HIS A 161 5.39 -1.16 -11.03
N LEU A 162 4.94 -2.28 -11.59
CA LEU A 162 3.53 -2.68 -11.51
C LEU A 162 3.10 -2.95 -10.07
N ASN A 163 3.97 -3.48 -9.20
CA ASN A 163 3.63 -3.62 -7.78
C ASN A 163 3.59 -2.28 -7.06
N LEU A 164 4.61 -1.43 -7.23
CA LEU A 164 4.72 -0.17 -6.47
C LEU A 164 3.67 0.87 -6.91
N PHE A 165 3.58 1.15 -8.20
CA PHE A 165 2.70 2.20 -8.72
C PHE A 165 1.35 1.66 -9.20
N GLY A 166 1.32 0.43 -9.73
CA GLY A 166 0.09 -0.22 -10.18
C GLY A 166 -0.74 -0.77 -9.02
N PHE A 167 -0.24 -1.78 -8.31
CA PHE A 167 -1.00 -2.43 -7.26
C PHE A 167 -1.08 -1.57 -5.99
N VAL A 168 0.05 -1.24 -5.37
CA VAL A 168 0.10 -0.45 -4.13
C VAL A 168 -0.38 0.98 -4.40
N GLY A 169 0.15 1.66 -5.41
CA GLY A 169 -0.22 3.03 -5.76
C GLY A 169 -1.71 3.21 -6.06
N ILE A 170 -2.26 2.49 -7.04
CA ILE A 170 -3.69 2.62 -7.40
C ILE A 170 -4.59 2.24 -6.22
N SER A 171 -4.32 1.13 -5.51
CA SER A 171 -5.15 0.77 -4.37
C SER A 171 -5.09 1.83 -3.26
N ALA A 172 -3.90 2.33 -2.90
CA ALA A 172 -3.72 3.34 -1.87
C ALA A 172 -4.39 4.67 -2.23
N ILE A 173 -4.11 5.24 -3.42
CA ILE A 173 -4.70 6.51 -3.85
C ILE A 173 -6.23 6.37 -3.96
N GLY A 174 -6.72 5.25 -4.50
CA GLY A 174 -8.14 4.95 -4.59
C GLY A 174 -8.84 4.91 -3.22
N THR A 175 -8.25 4.21 -2.24
CA THR A 175 -8.77 4.16 -0.86
C THR A 175 -8.69 5.51 -0.17
N MET A 176 -7.58 6.24 -0.34
CA MET A 176 -7.37 7.52 0.32
C MET A 176 -8.44 8.55 -0.03
N GLN A 177 -9.00 8.52 -1.26
CA GLN A 177 -10.08 9.42 -1.65
C GLN A 177 -11.33 9.32 -0.77
N VAL A 178 -11.57 8.17 -0.13
CA VAL A 178 -12.69 7.96 0.82
C VAL A 178 -12.23 7.91 2.27
N LEU A 179 -10.99 7.48 2.52
CA LEU A 179 -10.46 7.29 3.86
C LEU A 179 -10.12 8.61 4.54
N LEU A 180 -9.53 9.59 3.83
CA LEU A 180 -9.23 10.88 4.44
C LEU A 180 -10.51 11.62 4.86
N PRO A 181 -11.57 11.76 4.01
CA PRO A 181 -12.82 12.35 4.46
C PRO A 181 -13.42 11.63 5.68
N THR A 182 -13.38 10.29 5.69
CA THR A 182 -13.82 9.47 6.83
C THR A 182 -13.04 9.79 8.10
N ALA A 183 -11.70 9.86 8.02
CA ALA A 183 -10.84 10.22 9.14
C ALA A 183 -11.04 11.67 9.60
N ALA A 184 -11.41 12.56 8.69
CA ALA A 184 -11.74 13.95 8.99
C ALA A 184 -13.14 14.12 9.59
N GLY A 185 -14.00 13.09 9.57
CA GLY A 185 -15.39 13.17 10.01
C GLY A 185 -16.30 13.98 9.07
N HIS A 186 -15.93 14.11 7.79
CA HIS A 186 -16.66 14.89 6.80
C HIS A 186 -16.94 14.07 5.54
N SER A 187 -18.04 14.35 4.85
CA SER A 187 -18.30 13.76 3.53
C SER A 187 -17.54 14.50 2.42
N ASP A 188 -17.15 13.79 1.36
CA ASP A 188 -16.66 14.40 0.11
C ASP A 188 -17.57 13.98 -1.05
N LEU A 189 -18.51 14.86 -1.39
CA LEU A 189 -19.50 14.61 -2.45
C LEU A 189 -18.85 14.48 -3.84
N GLN A 190 -17.62 14.97 -4.02
CA GLN A 190 -16.91 14.92 -5.30
C GLN A 190 -15.96 13.71 -5.42
N ALA A 191 -15.76 12.93 -4.36
CA ALA A 191 -14.83 11.78 -4.38
C ALA A 191 -15.19 10.77 -5.47
N ALA A 192 -16.47 10.43 -5.62
CA ALA A 192 -16.93 9.50 -6.66
C ALA A 192 -16.64 10.02 -8.07
N THR A 193 -16.83 11.32 -8.32
CA THR A 193 -16.59 11.94 -9.62
C THR A 193 -15.10 11.95 -9.95
N ARG A 194 -14.25 12.36 -8.99
CA ARG A 194 -12.80 12.32 -9.15
C ARG A 194 -12.31 10.89 -9.43
N LEU A 195 -12.71 9.91 -8.62
CA LEU A 195 -12.37 8.50 -8.85
C LEU A 195 -12.71 8.01 -10.27
N ARG A 196 -13.84 8.44 -10.88
CA ARG A 196 -14.15 8.05 -12.26
C ARG A 196 -13.20 8.69 -13.28
N ALA A 197 -12.97 10.00 -13.14
CA ALA A 197 -12.18 10.80 -14.08
C ALA A 197 -10.68 10.45 -14.01
N ASP A 198 -10.19 10.16 -12.81
CA ASP A 198 -8.77 10.02 -12.50
C ASP A 198 -8.22 8.61 -12.77
N LEU A 199 -9.09 7.58 -12.83
CA LEU A 199 -8.66 6.18 -12.99
C LEU A 199 -7.88 5.92 -14.30
N PRO A 200 -8.31 6.40 -15.49
CA PRO A 200 -7.56 6.17 -16.71
C PRO A 200 -6.13 6.73 -16.64
N ALA A 201 -5.97 7.92 -16.04
CA ALA A 201 -4.68 8.56 -15.87
C ALA A 201 -3.79 7.80 -14.87
N ALA A 202 -4.34 7.35 -13.74
CA ALA A 202 -3.61 6.56 -12.75
C ALA A 202 -3.18 5.18 -13.31
N LEU A 203 -4.09 4.46 -13.96
CA LEU A 203 -3.80 3.15 -14.55
C LEU A 203 -2.83 3.26 -15.73
N GLY A 204 -3.10 4.18 -16.67
CA GLY A 204 -2.22 4.46 -17.80
C GLY A 204 -0.83 4.89 -17.30
N GLY A 205 -0.78 5.75 -16.29
CA GLY A 205 0.45 6.19 -15.64
C GLY A 205 1.26 5.03 -15.07
N ALA A 206 0.64 4.14 -14.31
CA ALA A 206 1.31 2.97 -13.74
C ALA A 206 1.86 2.01 -14.81
N VAL A 207 1.07 1.72 -15.84
CA VAL A 207 1.48 0.84 -16.94
C VAL A 207 2.61 1.48 -17.74
N LEU A 208 2.50 2.76 -18.10
CA LEU A 208 3.54 3.49 -18.84
C LEU A 208 4.85 3.56 -18.05
N ILE A 209 4.80 3.82 -16.74
CA ILE A 209 5.99 3.76 -15.87
C ILE A 209 6.63 2.38 -15.91
N ALA A 210 5.83 1.31 -15.78
CA ALA A 210 6.35 -0.04 -15.70
C ALA A 210 6.94 -0.52 -17.04
N LEU A 211 6.26 -0.23 -18.16
CA LEU A 211 6.79 -0.48 -19.50
C LEU A 211 8.03 0.36 -19.80
N GLY A 212 8.07 1.60 -19.33
CA GLY A 212 9.19 2.49 -19.56
C GLY A 212 10.44 2.08 -18.79
N ALA A 213 10.28 1.64 -17.54
CA ALA A 213 11.37 1.10 -16.74
C ALA A 213 11.91 -0.22 -17.33
N ALA A 214 11.03 -1.04 -17.91
CA ALA A 214 11.39 -2.34 -18.46
C ALA A 214 12.06 -2.23 -19.84
N TRP A 215 11.54 -1.40 -20.75
CA TRP A 215 11.95 -1.40 -22.16
C TRP A 215 12.15 -0.02 -22.78
N LEU A 216 11.28 0.95 -22.49
CA LEU A 216 11.24 2.22 -23.24
C LEU A 216 11.23 3.44 -22.31
N PRO A 217 12.40 3.96 -21.86
CA PRO A 217 12.49 4.99 -20.82
C PRO A 217 11.61 6.23 -21.01
N LEU A 218 11.34 6.62 -22.26
CA LEU A 218 10.43 7.74 -22.57
C LEU A 218 9.01 7.55 -22.00
N LEU A 219 8.50 6.31 -21.97
CA LEU A 219 7.18 6.01 -21.41
C LEU A 219 7.11 6.30 -19.91
N SER A 220 8.22 6.21 -19.18
CA SER A 220 8.23 6.52 -17.74
C SER A 220 7.93 7.99 -17.46
N TRP A 221 8.38 8.90 -18.32
CA TRP A 221 8.04 10.32 -18.23
C TRP A 221 6.57 10.59 -18.53
N LEU A 222 6.04 9.98 -19.60
CA LEU A 222 4.61 10.08 -19.92
C LEU A 222 3.75 9.51 -18.79
N GLY A 223 4.18 8.38 -18.21
CA GLY A 223 3.49 7.76 -17.10
C GLY A 223 3.53 8.58 -15.81
N LEU A 224 4.65 9.25 -15.54
CA LEU A 224 4.78 10.22 -14.44
C LEU A 224 3.81 11.40 -14.64
N LEU A 225 3.78 11.99 -15.83
CA LEU A 225 2.86 13.10 -16.13
C LEU A 225 1.39 12.67 -15.97
N ALA A 226 1.05 11.47 -16.44
CA ALA A 226 -0.29 10.92 -16.27
C ALA A 226 -0.65 10.71 -14.79
N TRP A 227 0.30 10.27 -13.95
CA TRP A 227 0.10 10.15 -12.50
C TRP A 227 -0.05 11.50 -11.78
N MET A 228 0.62 12.55 -12.26
CA MET A 228 0.52 13.87 -11.62
C MET A 228 -0.88 14.48 -11.72
N ILE A 229 -1.67 14.11 -12.74
CA ILE A 229 -3.06 14.56 -12.91
C ILE A 229 -3.92 14.20 -11.67
N PRO A 230 -4.16 12.90 -11.35
CA PRO A 230 -5.00 12.54 -10.22
C PRO A 230 -4.43 12.98 -8.87
N LEU A 231 -3.10 13.03 -8.73
CA LEU A 231 -2.46 13.51 -7.50
C LEU A 231 -2.70 15.00 -7.27
N SER A 232 -2.61 15.82 -8.33
CA SER A 232 -2.88 17.26 -8.24
C SER A 232 -4.33 17.55 -7.88
N HIS A 233 -5.28 16.84 -8.51
CA HIS A 233 -6.71 16.95 -8.20
C HIS A 233 -7.01 16.58 -6.74
N LEU A 234 -6.42 15.47 -6.26
CA LEU A 234 -6.62 15.00 -4.90
C LEU A 234 -5.99 15.94 -3.86
N MET A 235 -4.73 16.37 -4.08
CA MET A 235 -4.06 17.33 -3.22
C MET A 235 -4.85 18.63 -3.14
N HIS A 236 -5.28 19.18 -4.28
CA HIS A 236 -6.10 20.40 -4.31
C HIS A 236 -7.41 20.24 -3.53
N ALA A 237 -8.13 19.13 -3.73
CA ALA A 237 -9.35 18.83 -2.98
C ALA A 237 -9.11 18.77 -1.46
N TRP A 238 -7.97 18.21 -1.04
CA TRP A 238 -7.64 18.09 0.37
C TRP A 238 -7.17 19.40 0.99
N PHE A 239 -6.36 20.19 0.29
CA PHE A 239 -5.96 21.52 0.74
C PHE A 239 -7.14 22.48 0.85
N THR A 240 -8.13 22.37 -0.04
CA THR A 240 -9.31 23.25 0.03
C THR A 240 -10.26 22.86 1.15
N ARG A 241 -10.49 21.56 1.39
CA ARG A 241 -11.53 21.08 2.33
C ARG A 241 -11.02 20.68 3.70
N TYR A 242 -9.78 20.18 3.79
CA TYR A 242 -9.27 19.49 4.97
C TYR A 242 -7.96 20.09 5.49
N ARG A 243 -7.55 21.29 5.04
CA ARG A 243 -6.30 21.96 5.46
C ARG A 243 -6.05 21.91 6.96
N THR A 244 -7.08 22.20 7.76
CA THR A 244 -6.95 22.28 9.20
C THR A 244 -6.73 20.91 9.81
N GLY A 245 -7.30 19.86 9.21
CA GLY A 245 -7.15 18.46 9.62
C GLY A 245 -5.78 17.89 9.26
N ILE A 246 -5.32 18.10 8.03
CA ILE A 246 -4.07 17.52 7.52
C ILE A 246 -2.81 18.09 8.21
N PHE A 247 -2.90 19.26 8.84
CA PHE A 247 -1.82 19.87 9.62
C PHE A 247 -1.99 19.73 11.14
N ARG A 248 -2.93 18.92 11.63
CA ARG A 248 -3.06 18.67 13.08
C ARG A 248 -1.90 17.83 13.61
N LEU A 249 -1.66 17.93 14.92
CA LEU A 249 -0.71 17.07 15.61
C LEU A 249 -1.24 15.64 15.84
N HIS A 250 -2.56 15.46 15.86
CA HIS A 250 -3.25 14.19 16.16
C HIS A 250 -4.28 13.84 15.09
N GLY A 251 -4.74 12.59 15.08
CA GLY A 251 -5.69 12.06 14.10
C GLY A 251 -5.01 11.40 12.92
N ALA A 252 -5.73 10.60 12.13
CA ALA A 252 -5.14 9.87 11.01
C ALA A 252 -4.82 10.78 9.80
N THR A 253 -5.47 11.94 9.68
CA THR A 253 -5.40 12.82 8.51
C THR A 253 -4.01 13.35 8.18
N PRO A 254 -3.11 13.72 9.13
CA PRO A 254 -1.76 14.16 8.81
C PRO A 254 -0.90 13.06 8.20
N LEU A 255 -1.04 11.82 8.67
CA LEU A 255 -0.31 10.67 8.11
C LEU A 255 -0.79 10.34 6.70
N LEU A 256 -2.10 10.39 6.43
CA LEU A 256 -2.63 10.19 5.09
C LEU A 256 -2.18 11.31 4.13
N ALA A 257 -2.13 12.56 4.60
CA ALA A 257 -1.60 13.68 3.82
C ALA A 257 -0.10 13.53 3.52
N ALA A 258 0.69 13.13 4.52
CA ALA A 258 2.10 12.81 4.33
C ALA A 258 2.30 11.66 3.34
N ALA A 259 1.48 10.61 3.40
CA ALA A 259 1.53 9.53 2.43
C ALA A 259 1.28 10.03 1.00
N LEU A 260 0.25 10.85 0.78
CA LEU A 260 -0.02 11.44 -0.53
C LEU A 260 1.15 12.30 -1.02
N ALA A 261 1.69 13.16 -0.17
CA ALA A 261 2.85 13.99 -0.49
C ALA A 261 4.08 13.13 -0.82
N GLY A 262 4.38 12.13 0.01
CA GLY A 262 5.49 11.20 -0.19
C GLY A 262 5.36 10.40 -1.48
N PHE A 263 4.16 9.97 -1.87
CA PHE A 263 3.93 9.27 -3.13
C PHE A 263 4.24 10.19 -4.33
N SER A 264 3.74 11.43 -4.29
CA SER A 264 4.00 12.44 -5.31
C SER A 264 5.50 12.75 -5.44
N ILE A 265 6.19 12.98 -4.31
CA ILE A 265 7.64 13.23 -4.29
C ILE A 265 8.40 12.01 -4.84
N THR A 266 7.97 10.80 -4.47
CA THR A 266 8.59 9.56 -4.94
C THR A 266 8.46 9.38 -6.45
N LEU A 267 7.33 9.74 -7.05
CA LEU A 267 7.17 9.69 -8.51
C LEU A 267 8.16 10.62 -9.19
N VAL A 268 8.27 11.87 -8.73
CA VAL A 268 9.23 12.84 -9.27
C VAL A 268 10.67 12.35 -9.10
N ALA A 269 11.01 11.85 -7.91
CA ALA A 269 12.31 11.25 -7.62
C ALA A 269 12.59 10.01 -8.49
N GLY A 270 11.59 9.19 -8.77
CA GLY A 270 11.67 8.05 -9.67
C GLY A 270 11.98 8.46 -11.11
N GLY A 271 11.37 9.54 -11.60
CA GLY A 271 11.70 10.14 -12.90
C GLY A 271 13.16 10.62 -12.94
N MET A 272 13.61 11.34 -11.91
CA MET A 272 15.00 11.78 -11.78
C MET A 272 15.99 10.61 -11.67
N HIS A 273 15.63 9.55 -10.96
CA HIS A 273 16.40 8.31 -10.93
C HIS A 273 16.50 7.66 -12.32
N GLY A 274 15.38 7.59 -13.06
CA GLY A 274 15.36 7.11 -14.45
C GLY A 274 16.26 7.94 -15.39
N ALA A 275 16.49 9.22 -15.06
CA ALA A 275 17.43 10.10 -15.76
C ALA A 275 18.91 9.92 -15.32
N GLY A 276 19.16 9.10 -14.29
CA GLY A 276 20.50 8.92 -13.71
C GLY A 276 20.91 9.97 -12.67
N TRP A 277 20.00 10.82 -12.19
CA TRP A 277 20.32 11.90 -11.25
C TRP A 277 20.25 11.48 -9.77
N LEU A 278 19.52 10.40 -9.46
CA LEU A 278 19.36 9.91 -8.09
C LEU A 278 19.68 8.41 -8.01
N ASP A 279 20.19 7.98 -6.85
CA ASP A 279 20.44 6.58 -6.56
C ASP A 279 19.14 5.79 -6.31
N SER A 280 19.12 4.55 -6.79
CA SER A 280 17.98 3.63 -6.67
C SER A 280 17.63 3.30 -5.21
N THR A 281 18.63 3.21 -4.33
CA THR A 281 18.45 2.85 -2.92
C THR A 281 17.81 4.01 -2.17
N GLY A 282 18.27 5.24 -2.41
CA GLY A 282 17.68 6.45 -1.81
C GLY A 282 16.22 6.62 -2.21
N VAL A 283 15.89 6.44 -3.50
CA VAL A 283 14.50 6.54 -4.00
C VAL A 283 13.61 5.40 -3.47
N ALA A 284 14.14 4.18 -3.32
CA ALA A 284 13.41 3.09 -2.69
C ALA A 284 13.07 3.39 -1.22
N HIS A 285 14.04 3.92 -0.46
CA HIS A 285 13.79 4.35 0.92
C HIS A 285 12.81 5.52 1.01
N LEU A 286 12.87 6.46 0.08
CA LEU A 286 11.87 7.54 -0.03
C LEU A 286 10.46 6.97 -0.20
N PHE A 287 10.26 6.00 -1.11
CA PHE A 287 8.96 5.33 -1.27
C PHE A 287 8.49 4.71 0.06
N VAL A 288 9.37 3.99 0.74
CA VAL A 288 9.01 3.26 1.97
C VAL A 288 8.73 4.23 3.12
N PHE A 289 9.62 5.18 3.37
CA PHE A 289 9.55 6.07 4.53
C PHE A 289 8.52 7.18 4.35
N ALA A 290 8.50 7.85 3.19
CA ALA A 290 7.63 9.01 2.98
C ALA A 290 6.22 8.64 2.52
N PHE A 291 6.03 7.47 1.88
CA PHE A 291 4.71 7.04 1.42
C PHE A 291 4.17 5.84 2.21
N LEU A 292 4.87 4.73 2.21
CA LEU A 292 4.31 3.46 2.70
C LEU A 292 4.07 3.45 4.21
N PHE A 293 5.05 3.87 4.99
CA PHE A 293 4.96 3.92 6.46
C PHE A 293 3.84 4.85 6.96
N PRO A 294 3.74 6.10 6.48
CA PRO A 294 2.64 6.98 6.87
C PRO A 294 1.29 6.47 6.36
N LEU A 295 1.21 5.87 5.17
CA LEU A 295 -0.03 5.28 4.65
C LEU A 295 -0.55 4.20 5.59
N ILE A 296 0.29 3.22 5.94
CA ILE A 296 -0.13 2.08 6.77
C ILE A 296 -0.43 2.55 8.19
N SER A 297 0.41 3.42 8.76
CA SER A 297 0.18 3.95 10.11
C SER A 297 -1.11 4.76 10.19
N GLY A 298 -1.40 5.60 9.19
CA GLY A 298 -2.63 6.39 9.12
C GLY A 298 -3.87 5.53 8.89
N ALA A 299 -3.81 4.61 7.93
CA ALA A 299 -4.94 3.75 7.60
C ALA A 299 -5.25 2.76 8.72
N ALA A 300 -4.24 2.06 9.25
CA ALA A 300 -4.43 1.16 10.39
C ALA A 300 -4.82 1.93 11.65
N GLY A 301 -4.30 3.14 11.88
CA GLY A 301 -4.72 3.99 12.99
C GLY A 301 -6.22 4.31 12.98
N GLN A 302 -6.81 4.43 11.79
CA GLN A 302 -8.25 4.67 11.62
C GLN A 302 -9.09 3.38 11.65
N LEU A 303 -8.60 2.31 11.01
CA LEU A 303 -9.39 1.12 10.68
C LEU A 303 -9.17 -0.06 11.62
N LEU A 304 -8.02 -0.15 12.30
CA LEU A 304 -7.72 -1.27 13.19
C LEU A 304 -8.77 -1.42 14.32
N PRO A 305 -9.24 -0.35 14.98
CA PRO A 305 -10.28 -0.48 16.00
C PRO A 305 -11.55 -1.17 15.46
N LEU A 306 -11.96 -0.79 14.24
CA LEU A 306 -13.10 -1.39 13.55
C LEU A 306 -12.93 -2.87 13.21
N TRP A 307 -11.69 -3.30 12.96
CA TRP A 307 -11.38 -4.70 12.63
C TRP A 307 -11.21 -5.57 13.87
N LEU A 308 -10.94 -4.96 15.02
CA LEU A 308 -10.85 -5.63 16.31
C LEU A 308 -12.21 -5.87 16.93
N LEU A 309 -13.06 -4.85 16.95
CA LEU A 309 -14.44 -4.94 17.43
C LEU A 309 -15.42 -4.50 16.33
N PRO A 310 -15.78 -5.40 15.39
CA PRO A 310 -16.73 -5.07 14.34
C PRO A 310 -18.12 -4.75 14.91
N GLY A 311 -18.77 -3.71 14.41
CA GLY A 311 -20.15 -3.38 14.77
C GLY A 311 -20.38 -1.89 14.95
N HIS A 312 -21.28 -1.55 15.89
CA HIS A 312 -21.61 -0.17 16.21
C HIS A 312 -20.39 0.54 16.82
N GLN A 313 -20.17 1.79 16.42
CA GLN A 313 -19.09 2.62 16.97
C GLN A 313 -19.43 2.97 18.43
N THR A 314 -18.50 2.68 19.32
CA THR A 314 -18.62 2.97 20.76
C THR A 314 -17.49 3.91 21.18
N ASP A 315 -17.55 4.41 22.41
CA ASP A 315 -16.48 5.25 22.97
C ASP A 315 -15.12 4.54 22.93
N TRP A 316 -15.09 3.21 23.06
CA TRP A 316 -13.87 2.42 22.90
C TRP A 316 -13.21 2.65 21.54
N HIS A 317 -13.98 2.69 20.45
CA HIS A 317 -13.45 2.87 19.10
C HIS A 317 -12.80 4.24 18.95
N GLU A 318 -13.40 5.26 19.54
CA GLU A 318 -12.89 6.62 19.49
C GLU A 318 -11.62 6.77 20.32
N HIS A 319 -11.60 6.24 21.55
CA HIS A 319 -10.40 6.19 22.38
C HIS A 319 -9.26 5.41 21.72
N ALA A 320 -9.57 4.28 21.08
CA ALA A 320 -8.59 3.48 20.36
C ALA A 320 -7.99 4.23 19.16
N ARG A 321 -8.81 4.94 18.37
CA ARG A 321 -8.33 5.81 17.28
C ARG A 321 -7.46 6.94 17.82
N GLN A 322 -7.89 7.61 18.89
CA GLN A 322 -7.13 8.70 19.50
C GLN A 322 -5.76 8.24 19.99
N ARG A 323 -5.68 7.07 20.66
CA ARG A 323 -4.41 6.45 21.05
C ARG A 323 -3.53 6.15 19.84
N LEU A 324 -4.05 5.40 18.86
CA LEU A 324 -3.28 5.00 17.68
C LEU A 324 -2.80 6.18 16.83
N THR A 325 -3.53 7.28 16.84
CA THR A 325 -3.25 8.49 16.06
C THR A 325 -2.71 9.65 16.88
N PHE A 326 -2.34 9.39 18.14
CA PHE A 326 -1.64 10.37 18.97
C PHE A 326 -0.29 10.73 18.33
N ALA A 327 0.06 12.02 18.32
CA ALA A 327 1.27 12.56 17.69
C ALA A 327 1.45 12.15 16.21
N ALA A 328 0.36 11.84 15.49
CA ALA A 328 0.39 11.47 14.08
C ALA A 328 1.01 12.56 13.19
N GLY A 329 0.81 13.85 13.51
CA GLY A 329 1.47 14.95 12.80
C GLY A 329 2.99 14.95 12.96
N ALA A 330 3.49 14.65 14.16
CA ALA A 330 4.93 14.50 14.40
C ALA A 330 5.50 13.28 13.65
N ARG A 331 4.81 12.14 13.69
CA ARG A 331 5.18 10.95 12.91
C ARG A 331 5.18 11.23 11.41
N ALA A 332 4.19 11.94 10.90
CA ALA A 332 4.11 12.36 9.51
C ALA A 332 5.34 13.19 9.08
N ALA A 333 5.74 14.17 9.90
CA ALA A 333 6.95 14.95 9.66
C ALA A 333 8.23 14.11 9.68
N LEU A 334 8.36 13.19 10.67
CA LEU A 334 9.50 12.27 10.76
C LEU A 334 9.60 11.36 9.53
N PHE A 335 8.48 10.78 9.09
CA PHE A 335 8.43 9.91 7.91
C PHE A 335 8.82 10.64 6.61
N LEU A 336 8.24 11.83 6.36
CA LEU A 336 8.59 12.64 5.20
C LEU A 336 10.06 13.07 5.22
N THR A 337 10.53 13.57 6.36
CA THR A 337 11.92 14.03 6.52
C THR A 337 12.90 12.87 6.34
N ALA A 338 12.60 11.71 6.92
CA ALA A 338 13.39 10.50 6.75
C ALA A 338 13.49 10.09 5.27
N GLY A 339 12.38 10.12 4.53
CA GLY A 339 12.38 9.79 3.11
C GLY A 339 13.21 10.77 2.28
N LEU A 340 13.06 12.07 2.51
CA LEU A 340 13.82 13.12 1.80
C LEU A 340 15.32 13.02 2.09
N LEU A 341 15.70 12.82 3.35
CA LEU A 341 17.09 12.64 3.74
C LEU A 341 17.69 11.35 3.17
N ALA A 342 16.91 10.25 3.13
CA ALA A 342 17.35 9.01 2.51
C ALA A 342 17.59 9.19 1.00
N ALA A 343 16.71 9.92 0.31
CA ALA A 343 16.90 10.27 -1.10
C ALA A 343 18.14 11.14 -1.34
N ALA A 344 18.49 12.00 -0.38
CA ALA A 344 19.70 12.82 -0.40
C ALA A 344 20.97 12.06 0.03
N GLY A 345 20.89 10.76 0.35
CA GLY A 345 22.05 9.91 0.67
C GLY A 345 22.41 9.83 2.16
N PHE A 346 21.58 10.37 3.07
CA PHE A 346 21.84 10.28 4.51
C PHE A 346 21.39 8.94 5.09
N ASN A 347 22.33 8.01 5.30
CA ASN A 347 22.06 6.67 5.82
C ASN A 347 21.34 6.64 7.18
N TRP A 348 21.60 7.64 8.03
CA TRP A 348 20.99 7.74 9.37
C TRP A 348 19.49 8.07 9.33
N ALA A 349 18.96 8.54 8.19
CA ALA A 349 17.55 8.89 8.03
C ALA A 349 16.61 7.72 8.36
N SER A 350 17.07 6.49 8.16
CA SER A 350 16.32 5.28 8.46
C SER A 350 15.98 5.14 9.96
N TRP A 351 16.80 5.69 10.86
CA TRP A 351 16.52 5.73 12.31
C TRP A 351 15.33 6.63 12.66
N LEU A 352 15.14 7.74 11.94
CA LEU A 352 13.97 8.61 12.12
C LEU A 352 12.69 7.88 11.72
N ALA A 353 12.71 7.21 10.56
CA ALA A 353 11.58 6.41 10.09
C ALA A 353 11.28 5.26 11.07
N LEU A 354 12.32 4.59 11.57
CA LEU A 354 12.17 3.52 12.57
C LEU A 354 11.54 4.03 13.86
N ALA A 355 12.03 5.15 14.42
CA ALA A 355 11.49 5.71 15.65
C ALA A 355 9.99 6.02 15.51
N ALA A 356 9.59 6.63 14.38
CA ALA A 356 8.18 6.90 14.09
C ALA A 356 7.36 5.60 13.93
N LEU A 357 7.90 4.59 13.24
CA LEU A 357 7.22 3.30 13.06
C LEU A 357 7.10 2.51 14.37
N LEU A 358 8.15 2.48 15.20
CA LEU A 358 8.15 1.83 16.52
C LEU A 358 7.12 2.46 17.44
N SER A 359 7.04 3.80 17.47
CA SER A 359 6.04 4.49 18.29
C SER A 359 4.60 4.07 17.91
N PHE A 360 4.31 3.93 16.61
CA PHE A 360 3.03 3.39 16.16
C PHE A 360 2.83 1.92 16.54
N ALA A 361 3.85 1.09 16.29
CA ALA A 361 3.80 -0.34 16.54
C ALA A 361 3.51 -0.63 18.01
N LEU A 362 4.22 0.02 18.94
CA LEU A 362 4.00 -0.12 20.38
C LEU A 362 2.55 0.19 20.77
N THR A 363 1.97 1.27 20.24
CA THR A 363 0.57 1.59 20.50
C THR A 363 -0.38 0.55 19.92
N ALA A 364 -0.15 0.10 18.68
CA ALA A 364 -0.96 -0.93 18.04
C ALA A 364 -0.93 -2.27 18.80
N PHE A 365 0.25 -2.70 19.25
CA PHE A 365 0.40 -3.90 20.07
C PHE A 365 -0.27 -3.73 21.45
N SER A 366 -0.13 -2.57 22.09
CA SER A 366 -0.80 -2.32 23.38
C SER A 366 -2.32 -2.43 23.28
N LEU A 367 -2.91 -1.92 22.20
CA LEU A 367 -4.36 -1.97 21.99
C LEU A 367 -4.87 -3.41 21.89
N LEU A 368 -4.10 -4.32 21.29
CA LEU A 368 -4.48 -5.72 21.17
C LEU A 368 -4.50 -6.45 22.51
N LEU A 369 -3.61 -6.06 23.43
CA LEU A 369 -3.60 -6.61 24.78
C LEU A 369 -4.86 -6.15 25.55
N ASP A 370 -5.28 -4.90 25.36
CA ASP A 370 -6.47 -4.33 26.01
C ASP A 370 -7.79 -4.95 25.51
N THR A 371 -7.89 -5.40 24.25
CA THR A 371 -9.13 -6.01 23.71
C THR A 371 -9.59 -7.30 24.39
N ARG A 372 -8.78 -7.87 25.29
CA ARG A 372 -9.15 -9.06 26.07
C ARG A 372 -10.07 -8.75 27.25
N HIS A 373 -10.30 -7.47 27.55
CA HIS A 373 -11.18 -7.01 28.64
C HIS A 373 -12.03 -5.80 28.19
N PRO A 374 -13.08 -5.99 27.37
CA PRO A 374 -14.02 -4.92 27.01
C PRO A 374 -14.92 -4.51 28.18
#